data_AF-A0A699W3P0-F1
#
_entry.id   AF-A0A699W3P0-F1
#
_cell.length_a   1.000
_cell.length_b   1.000
_cell.length_c   1.000
_cell.angle_alpha   90.00
_cell.angle_beta   90.00
_cell.angle_gamma   90.00
#
_symmetry.space_group_name_H-M   'P 1'
#
loop_
_entity.id
_entity.type
_entity.pdbx_description
1 polymer ?
#
loop_
_entity_poly.entity_id
_entity_poly.type
_entity_poly.pdbx_seq_one_letter_code
_entity_poly.pdbx_strand_id
1 'polypeptide(L)'
;TKGSRTIKAVNSPAKPIHGVAKDARAKIEEWEGTIDLSVVPTDDFKVVLGLEFLDKIPKVIERVLDEFKDAMPKELPKKLPPRKEVDHTIELESGSKPPAKAPYRMPPPE
;
A
#
# COMPACT_ATOMS: atom_id res chain seq x y z
N THR A 1 -8.25 -12.62 -27.76
CA THR A 1 -6.99 -12.93 -27.06
C THR A 1 -7.18 -12.62 -25.57
N LYS A 2 -7.39 -13.66 -24.76
CA LYS A 2 -7.73 -13.51 -23.33
C LYS A 2 -6.45 -13.19 -22.55
N GLY A 3 -6.15 -11.91 -22.38
CA GLY A 3 -4.99 -11.46 -21.59
C GLY A 3 -5.10 -12.02 -20.17
N SER A 4 -4.08 -12.78 -19.75
CA SER A 4 -3.98 -13.27 -18.38
C SER A 4 -3.92 -12.06 -17.44
N ARG A 5 -4.96 -11.85 -16.64
CA ARG A 5 -5.01 -10.73 -15.68
C ARG A 5 -4.42 -11.21 -14.37
N THR A 6 -3.32 -10.59 -13.95
CA THR A 6 -2.61 -10.92 -12.71
C THR A 6 -2.66 -9.74 -11.76
N ILE A 7 -2.77 -10.00 -10.46
CA ILE A 7 -2.62 -8.99 -9.41
C ILE A 7 -1.26 -9.16 -8.73
N LYS A 8 -0.59 -8.06 -8.40
CA LYS A 8 0.69 -8.08 -7.69
C LYS A 8 0.57 -7.22 -6.44
N ALA A 9 0.74 -7.84 -5.27
CA ALA A 9 0.92 -7.11 -4.01
C ALA A 9 2.37 -6.60 -3.91
N VAL A 10 2.60 -5.55 -3.13
CA VAL A 10 3.94 -4.99 -2.90
C VAL A 10 4.86 -6.09 -2.36
N ASN A 11 6.03 -6.26 -2.99
CA ASN A 11 7.04 -7.28 -2.65
C ASN A 11 6.60 -8.76 -2.74
N SER A 12 5.47 -9.06 -3.40
CA SER A 12 5.00 -10.44 -3.63
C SER A 12 5.12 -10.85 -5.10
N PRO A 13 5.25 -12.16 -5.40
CA PRO A 13 4.96 -12.71 -6.72
C PRO A 13 3.55 -12.34 -7.18
N ALA A 14 3.36 -12.17 -8.49
CA ALA A 14 2.05 -11.90 -9.08
C ALA A 14 1.16 -13.16 -9.02
N LYS A 15 -0.10 -12.98 -8.61
CA LYS A 15 -1.10 -14.05 -8.51
C LYS A 15 -2.15 -13.92 -9.63
N PRO A 16 -2.67 -15.02 -10.19
CA PRO A 16 -3.68 -14.97 -11.24
C PRO A 16 -5.05 -14.60 -10.69
N ILE A 17 -5.78 -13.77 -11.42
CA ILE A 17 -7.19 -13.49 -11.15
C ILE A 17 -8.01 -14.64 -11.76
N HIS A 18 -8.72 -15.39 -10.92
CA HIS A 18 -9.49 -16.58 -11.33
C HIS A 18 -10.79 -16.22 -12.05
N GLY A 19 -11.36 -15.07 -11.71
CA GLY A 19 -12.59 -14.60 -12.32
C GLY A 19 -12.94 -13.20 -11.85
N VAL A 20 -13.92 -12.61 -12.52
CA VAL A 20 -14.55 -11.35 -12.11
C VAL A 20 -16.03 -11.63 -11.92
N ALA A 21 -16.53 -11.44 -10.70
CA ALA A 21 -17.95 -11.38 -10.43
C ALA A 21 -18.42 -9.96 -10.75
N LYS A 22 -19.15 -9.81 -11.85
CA LYS A 22 -19.69 -8.52 -12.27
C LYS A 22 -20.98 -8.20 -11.54
N ASP A 23 -21.22 -6.90 -11.32
CA ASP A 23 -22.47 -6.38 -10.77
C ASP A 23 -22.89 -7.00 -9.43
N ALA A 24 -21.91 -7.39 -8.59
CA ALA A 24 -22.20 -7.93 -7.28
C ALA A 24 -22.85 -6.83 -6.41
N ARG A 25 -24.08 -7.07 -5.94
CA ARG A 25 -24.74 -6.17 -5.00
C ARG A 25 -23.99 -6.20 -3.67
N ALA A 26 -23.54 -5.04 -3.23
CA ALA A 26 -22.87 -4.84 -1.96
C ALA A 26 -23.61 -3.74 -1.18
N LYS A 27 -23.74 -3.96 0.12
CA LYS A 27 -24.22 -2.97 1.07
C LYS A 27 -23.16 -2.79 2.14
N ILE A 28 -22.59 -1.60 2.20
CA ILE A 28 -21.60 -1.21 3.20
C ILE A 28 -22.20 -0.05 3.99
N GLU A 29 -22.68 -0.38 5.19
CA GLU A 29 -23.44 0.53 6.05
C GLU A 29 -24.62 1.20 5.30
N GLU A 30 -24.53 2.51 5.06
CA GLU A 30 -25.54 3.34 4.39
C GLU A 30 -25.42 3.32 2.85
N TRP A 31 -24.30 2.84 2.31
CA TRP A 31 -24.08 2.73 0.87
C TRP A 31 -24.57 1.36 0.35
N GLU A 32 -25.38 1.38 -0.71
CA GLU A 32 -25.81 0.19 -1.44
C GLU A 32 -25.56 0.41 -2.94
N GLY A 33 -24.96 -0.57 -3.61
CA GLY A 33 -24.66 -0.47 -5.03
C GLY A 33 -24.15 -1.78 -5.63
N THR A 34 -23.81 -1.74 -6.91
CA THR A 34 -23.18 -2.86 -7.62
C THR A 34 -21.69 -2.59 -7.81
N ILE A 35 -20.88 -3.62 -7.58
CA ILE A 35 -19.43 -3.58 -7.80
C ILE A 35 -18.93 -4.84 -8.49
N ASP A 36 -17.88 -4.66 -9.28
CA ASP A 36 -17.15 -5.77 -9.89
C ASP A 36 -16.09 -6.27 -8.90
N LEU A 37 -16.18 -7.53 -8.50
CA LEU A 37 -15.24 -8.18 -7.60
C LEU A 37 -14.32 -9.12 -8.38
N SER A 38 -13.00 -8.94 -8.24
CA SER A 38 -12.02 -9.87 -8.78
C SER A 38 -11.72 -10.96 -7.77
N VAL A 39 -11.89 -12.22 -8.15
CA VAL A 39 -11.62 -13.37 -7.29
C VAL A 39 -10.16 -13.75 -7.44
N VAL A 40 -9.41 -13.65 -6.35
CA VAL A 40 -8.00 -13.98 -6.27
C VAL A 40 -7.79 -14.92 -5.08
N PRO A 41 -7.09 -16.06 -5.22
CA PRO A 41 -6.72 -16.89 -4.10
C PRO A 41 -5.70 -16.15 -3.23
N THR A 42 -6.13 -15.79 -2.02
CA THR A 42 -5.31 -15.11 -1.03
C THR A 42 -5.58 -15.75 0.33
N ASP A 43 -4.51 -16.05 1.07
CA ASP A 43 -4.60 -16.67 2.40
C ASP A 43 -4.68 -15.61 3.51
N ASP A 44 -4.22 -14.39 3.22
CA ASP A 44 -4.00 -13.34 4.22
C ASP A 44 -5.24 -12.46 4.47
N PHE A 45 -6.13 -12.35 3.49
CA PHE A 45 -7.27 -11.41 3.53
C PHE A 45 -8.50 -12.00 2.85
N LYS A 46 -9.66 -11.90 3.50
CA LYS A 46 -10.92 -12.38 2.93
C LYS A 46 -11.46 -11.50 1.80
N VAL A 47 -11.22 -10.18 1.89
CA VAL A 47 -11.64 -9.16 0.91
C VAL A 47 -10.58 -8.05 0.90
N VAL A 48 -10.24 -7.54 -0.29
CA VAL A 48 -9.39 -6.36 -0.46
C VAL A 48 -10.19 -5.31 -1.22
N LEU A 49 -10.31 -4.11 -0.64
CA LEU A 49 -10.98 -2.97 -1.25
C LEU A 49 -9.93 -2.02 -1.83
N GLY A 50 -9.99 -1.77 -3.13
CA GLY A 50 -9.06 -0.84 -3.79
C GLY A 50 -9.42 0.62 -3.51
N LEU A 51 -8.45 1.53 -3.71
CA LEU A 51 -8.67 2.97 -3.51
C LEU A 51 -9.78 3.52 -4.43
N GLU A 52 -9.90 3.02 -5.66
CA GLU A 52 -10.99 3.39 -6.60
C GLU A 52 -12.39 3.04 -6.07
N PHE A 53 -12.49 2.05 -5.19
CA PHE A 53 -13.75 1.73 -4.51
C PHE A 53 -14.04 2.72 -3.39
N LEU A 54 -12.99 3.17 -2.69
CA LEU A 54 -13.12 4.15 -1.62
C LEU A 54 -13.64 5.50 -2.14
N ASP A 55 -13.25 5.90 -3.36
CA ASP A 55 -13.77 7.11 -4.02
C ASP A 55 -15.30 7.08 -4.24
N LYS A 56 -15.90 5.88 -4.29
CA LYS A 56 -17.35 5.69 -4.51
C LYS A 56 -18.18 5.66 -3.23
N ILE A 57 -17.55 5.54 -2.06
CA ILE A 57 -18.23 5.55 -0.76
C ILE A 57 -17.98 6.91 -0.10
N PRO A 58 -18.93 7.86 -0.19
CA PRO A 58 -18.60 9.26 0.05
C PRO A 58 -18.78 9.70 1.52
N LYS A 59 -19.07 8.81 2.48
CA LYS A 59 -19.41 9.24 3.86
C LYS A 59 -18.72 8.46 4.97
N VAL A 60 -18.72 7.14 4.86
CA VAL A 60 -18.13 6.27 5.90
C VAL A 60 -16.60 6.40 5.90
N ILE A 61 -16.03 6.42 4.70
CA ILE A 61 -14.57 6.52 4.53
C ILE A 61 -14.09 7.93 4.84
N GLU A 62 -14.87 8.97 4.55
CA GLU A 62 -14.51 10.33 4.98
C GLU A 62 -14.31 10.40 6.50
N ARG A 63 -15.16 9.73 7.30
CA ARG A 63 -14.99 9.68 8.75
C ARG A 63 -13.70 8.98 9.16
N VAL A 64 -13.41 7.82 8.59
CA VAL A 64 -12.18 7.06 8.90
C VAL A 64 -10.93 7.81 8.41
N LEU A 65 -10.99 8.40 7.21
CA LEU A 65 -9.89 9.22 6.69
C LEU A 65 -9.67 10.45 7.57
N ASP A 66 -10.74 11.09 8.07
CA ASP A 66 -10.66 12.20 9.01
C ASP A 66 -10.04 11.79 10.35
N GLU A 67 -10.46 10.64 10.89
CA GLU A 67 -9.93 10.07 12.13
C GLU A 67 -8.42 9.75 12.03
N PHE A 68 -7.94 9.28 10.87
CA PHE A 68 -6.55 8.88 10.64
C PHE A 68 -5.75 9.88 9.77
N LYS A 69 -6.15 11.17 9.73
CA LYS A 69 -5.45 12.22 8.95
C LYS A 69 -3.97 12.38 9.35
N ASP A 70 -3.64 12.06 10.59
CA ASP A 70 -2.29 12.13 11.15
C ASP A 70 -1.37 10.99 10.66
N ALA A 71 -1.93 9.83 10.32
CA ALA A 71 -1.19 8.68 9.81
C ALA A 71 -0.76 8.86 8.35
N MET A 72 -1.51 9.66 7.57
CA MET A 72 -1.23 9.91 6.15
C MET A 72 -1.25 11.41 5.79
N PRO A 73 -0.31 12.20 6.32
CA PRO A 73 -0.25 13.63 6.05
C PRO A 73 0.21 13.90 4.61
N LYS A 74 -0.28 15.00 4.00
CA LYS A 74 0.12 15.43 2.65
C LYS A 74 1.61 15.73 2.51
N GLU A 75 2.24 16.12 3.61
CA GLU A 75 3.66 16.39 3.71
C GLU A 75 4.24 15.65 4.91
N LEU A 76 5.49 15.22 4.81
CA LEU A 76 6.15 14.57 5.92
C LEU A 76 6.29 15.54 7.10
N PRO A 77 5.92 15.13 8.33
CA PRO A 77 6.07 15.99 9.49
C PRO A 77 7.55 16.32 9.71
N LYS A 78 7.85 17.60 9.97
CA LYS A 78 9.22 18.10 10.24
C LYS A 78 9.80 17.62 11.58
N LYS A 79 9.00 16.92 12.39
CA LYS A 79 9.40 16.38 13.68
C LYS A 79 10.06 15.02 13.48
N LEU A 80 11.07 14.71 14.27
CA LEU A 80 11.65 13.37 14.27
C LEU A 80 10.56 12.35 14.68
N PRO A 81 10.54 11.17 14.04
CA PRO A 81 9.67 10.10 14.50
C PRO A 81 9.98 9.79 15.98
N PRO A 82 8.99 9.33 16.76
CA PRO A 82 9.22 8.88 18.13
C PRO A 82 10.35 7.87 18.21
N ARG A 83 11.08 7.86 19.33
CA ARG A 83 12.07 6.80 19.59
C ARG A 83 11.35 5.46 19.53
N LYS A 84 11.87 4.54 18.72
CA LYS A 84 11.37 3.16 18.64
C LYS A 84 11.84 2.39 19.88
N GLU A 85 11.06 1.41 20.29
CA GLU A 85 11.45 0.47 21.36
C GLU A 85 12.62 -0.44 20.92
N VAL A 86 12.78 -0.63 19.61
CA VAL A 86 13.82 -1.45 19.02
C VAL A 86 14.89 -0.56 18.39
N ASP A 87 16.10 -0.63 18.93
CA ASP A 87 17.29 -0.07 18.30
C ASP A 87 17.76 -0.99 17.18
N HIS A 88 17.75 -0.49 15.95
CA HIS A 88 18.28 -1.22 14.81
C HIS A 88 19.81 -1.16 14.83
N THR A 89 20.45 -2.26 15.21
CA THR A 89 21.91 -2.41 15.15
C THR A 89 22.32 -3.02 13.82
N ILE A 90 23.31 -2.45 13.15
CA ILE A 90 23.94 -3.08 11.98
C ILE A 90 25.04 -4.00 12.50
N GLU A 91 24.83 -5.31 12.36
CA GLU A 91 25.86 -6.29 12.68
C GLU A 91 26.98 -6.22 11.63
N LEU A 92 28.21 -6.04 12.10
CA LEU A 92 29.39 -5.99 11.25
C LEU A 92 30.11 -7.33 11.28
N GLU A 93 30.48 -7.83 10.10
CA GLU A 93 31.44 -8.92 10.01
C GLU A 93 32.79 -8.49 10.60
N SER A 94 33.44 -9.40 11.34
CA SER A 94 34.71 -9.12 12.00
C SER A 94 35.78 -8.71 10.98
N GLY A 95 36.46 -7.58 11.22
CA GLY A 95 37.47 -7.03 10.33
C GLY A 95 36.96 -6.21 9.14
N SER A 96 35.64 -6.02 9.02
CA SER A 96 35.06 -5.14 7.99
C SER A 96 35.53 -3.69 8.14
N LYS A 97 35.83 -3.04 7.01
CA LYS A 97 36.25 -1.64 6.95
C LYS A 97 35.10 -0.76 6.43
N PRO A 98 34.88 0.44 6.98
CA PRO A 98 33.87 1.36 6.46
C PRO A 98 34.11 1.67 4.97
N PRO A 99 33.06 1.70 4.14
CA PRO A 99 33.21 2.11 2.75
C PRO A 99 33.54 3.61 2.69
N ALA A 100 34.74 3.93 2.21
CA ALA A 100 35.16 5.30 1.92
C ALA A 100 35.17 5.52 0.39
N LYS A 101 34.03 5.94 -0.17
CA LYS A 101 33.90 6.27 -1.60
C LYS A 101 33.77 7.78 -1.78
N ALA A 102 34.42 8.32 -2.81
CA ALA A 102 34.24 9.70 -3.19
C ALA A 102 32.76 9.96 -3.60
N PRO A 103 32.18 11.12 -3.26
CA PRO A 103 30.85 11.49 -3.74
C PRO A 103 30.79 11.44 -5.27
N TYR A 104 29.68 10.93 -5.82
CA TYR A 104 29.45 10.98 -7.26
C TYR A 104 29.25 12.44 -7.70
N ARG A 105 29.71 12.77 -8.92
CA ARG A 105 29.49 14.09 -9.51
C ARG A 105 28.00 14.27 -9.84
N MET A 106 27.36 15.23 -9.20
CA MET A 106 25.99 15.61 -9.54
C MET A 106 25.98 16.63 -10.70
N PRO A 107 24.97 16.61 -11.58
CA PRO A 107 24.75 17.69 -12.53
C PRO A 107 24.40 18.99 -11.79
N PRO A 108 24.63 20.17 -12.40
CA PRO A 108 24.15 21.44 -11.86
C PRO A 108 22.61 21.45 -11.79
N PRO A 109 22.01 22.21 -10.84
CA PRO A 109 20.58 22.47 -10.84
C PRO A 109 20.16 23.14 -12.14
N GLU A 110 18.95 22.85 -12.62
CA GLU A 110 18.31 23.56 -13.74
C GLU A 110 17.91 24.99 -13.37
#